data_AF-A0A3D2CRA7-F1
#
_entry.id   AF-A0A3D2CRA7-F1
#
_cell.length_a   1.000
_cell.length_b   1.000
_cell.length_c   1.000
_cell.angle_alpha   90.00
_cell.angle_beta   90.00
_cell.angle_gamma   90.00
#
_symmetry.space_group_name_H-M   'P 1'
#
loop_
_entity.id
_entity.type
_entity.pdbx_description
1 polymer ?
#
loop_
_entity_poly.entity_id
_entity_poly.type
_entity_poly.pdbx_seq_one_letter_code
_entity_poly.pdbx_strand_id
1 'polypeptide(L)'
;QGMLLKQDEQFSKAIPALKKSLELGVKNEGRIYMSIAESYFYLEKYKKAHVAINKAMEDPKSRKAAKGWKGFIVDTARRKKVSI
;
A
#
# COMPACT_ATOMS: atom_id res chain seq x y z
N GLN A 1 -12.68 12.49 17.32
CA GLN A 1 -12.98 11.18 16.71
C GLN A 1 -13.16 11.23 15.17
N GLY A 2 -13.33 12.40 14.53
CA GLY A 2 -13.59 12.47 13.07
C GLY A 2 -12.38 12.39 12.11
N MET A 3 -11.13 12.38 12.60
CA MET A 3 -9.95 12.39 11.70
C MET A 3 -9.64 11.03 11.07
N LEU A 4 -9.81 9.93 11.81
CA LEU A 4 -9.52 8.57 11.34
C LEU A 4 -10.47 8.16 10.19
N LEU A 5 -11.77 8.44 10.36
CA LEU A 5 -12.80 8.14 9.37
C LEU A 5 -12.56 8.87 8.04
N LYS A 6 -12.11 10.14 8.11
CA LYS A 6 -11.76 10.93 6.92
C LYS A 6 -10.54 10.39 6.19
N GLN A 7 -9.57 9.82 6.91
CA GLN A 7 -8.39 9.22 6.29
C GLN A 7 -8.73 7.90 5.61
N ASP A 8 -9.48 7.02 6.26
CA ASP A 8 -9.92 5.76 5.66
C ASP A 8 -10.73 5.99 4.38
N GLU A 9 -11.65 6.95 4.40
CA GLU A 9 -12.41 7.30 3.21
C GLU A 9 -11.48 7.78 2.08
N GLN A 10 -10.50 8.63 2.41
CA GLN A 10 -9.51 9.11 1.43
C GLN A 10 -8.65 7.98 0.87
N PHE A 11 -8.17 7.05 1.70
CA PHE A 11 -7.38 5.90 1.24
C PHE A 11 -8.19 5.00 0.31
N SER A 12 -9.47 4.77 0.64
CA SER A 12 -10.36 3.96 -0.20
C SER A 12 -10.59 4.60 -1.58
N LYS A 13 -10.74 5.93 -1.64
CA LYS A 13 -10.88 6.71 -2.88
C LYS A 13 -9.55 6.90 -3.61
N ALA A 14 -8.42 6.90 -2.91
CA ALA A 14 -7.09 7.07 -3.50
C ALA A 14 -6.64 5.83 -4.29
N ILE A 15 -6.97 4.62 -3.83
CA ILE A 15 -6.59 3.38 -4.52
C ILE A 15 -6.97 3.35 -6.01
N PRO A 16 -8.23 3.63 -6.43
CA PRO A 16 -8.59 3.64 -7.85
C PRO A 16 -7.88 4.75 -8.62
N ALA A 17 -7.67 5.94 -8.02
CA ALA A 17 -6.90 7.02 -8.67
C ALA A 17 -5.44 6.62 -8.90
N LEU A 18 -4.80 5.99 -7.91
CA LEU A 18 -3.44 5.47 -8.00
C LEU A 18 -3.33 4.35 -9.05
N LYS A 19 -4.32 3.46 -9.13
CA LYS A 19 -4.38 2.42 -10.18
C LYS A 19 -4.51 3.03 -11.57
N LYS A 20 -5.35 4.05 -11.74
CA LYS A 20 -5.47 4.76 -13.02
C LYS A 20 -4.15 5.41 -13.43
N SER A 21 -3.38 5.95 -12.48
CA SER A 21 -2.03 6.45 -12.77
C SER A 21 -1.08 5.35 -13.27
N LEU A 22 -1.18 4.12 -12.76
CA LEU A 22 -0.41 2.99 -13.29
C LEU A 22 -0.83 2.66 -14.73
N GLU A 23 -2.14 2.65 -15.03
CA GLU A 23 -2.65 2.42 -16.38
C GLU A 23 -2.19 3.48 -17.38
N LEU A 24 -1.98 4.72 -16.92
CA LEU A 24 -1.43 5.81 -17.73
C LEU A 24 0.10 5.70 -17.97
N GLY A 25 0.77 4.66 -17.45
CA GLY A 25 2.18 4.41 -17.73
C GLY A 25 3.15 5.36 -17.01
N VAL A 26 2.85 5.73 -15.76
CA VAL A 26 3.74 6.57 -14.97
C VAL A 26 5.11 5.91 -14.76
N LYS A 27 6.20 6.66 -14.98
CA LYS A 27 7.59 6.17 -14.85
C LYS A 27 7.99 5.66 -13.45
N ASN A 28 7.19 5.92 -12.43
CA ASN A 28 7.47 5.59 -11.04
C ASN A 28 6.40 4.66 -10.45
N GLU A 29 6.08 3.59 -11.18
CA GLU A 29 5.08 2.59 -10.76
C GLU A 29 5.34 2.08 -9.35
N GLY A 30 6.61 1.85 -8.99
CA GLY A 30 6.98 1.37 -7.67
C GLY A 30 6.52 2.30 -6.53
N ARG A 31 6.64 3.61 -6.72
CA ARG A 31 6.15 4.61 -5.76
C ARG A 31 4.62 4.56 -5.64
N ILE A 32 3.92 4.40 -6.75
CA ILE A 32 2.46 4.31 -6.77
C ILE A 32 1.98 3.02 -6.06
N TYR A 33 2.65 1.89 -6.30
CA TYR A 33 2.38 0.65 -5.60
C TYR A 33 2.63 0.76 -4.09
N MET A 34 3.65 1.51 -3.65
CA MET A 34 3.83 1.82 -2.23
C MET A 34 2.65 2.61 -1.66
N SER A 35 2.19 3.66 -2.32
CA SER A 35 1.01 4.43 -1.88
C SER A 35 -0.27 3.58 -1.84
N ILE A 36 -0.44 2.65 -2.80
CA ILE A 36 -1.54 1.68 -2.78
C ILE A 36 -1.40 0.74 -1.57
N ALA A 37 -0.20 0.23 -1.29
CA ALA A 37 0.06 -0.65 -0.17
C ALA A 37 -0.22 0.04 1.17
N GLU A 38 0.22 1.28 1.32
CA GLU A 38 -0.03 2.12 2.48
C GLU A 38 -1.54 2.39 2.66
N SER A 39 -2.25 2.72 1.58
CA SER A 39 -3.71 2.90 1.61
C SER A 39 -4.41 1.63 2.08
N TYR A 40 -4.02 0.47 1.57
CA TYR A 40 -4.56 -0.81 2.04
C TYR A 40 -4.20 -1.12 3.48
N PHE A 41 -3.02 -0.73 3.94
CA PHE A 41 -2.57 -0.93 5.31
C PHE A 41 -3.42 -0.15 6.31
N TYR A 42 -3.70 1.13 6.03
CA TYR A 42 -4.57 1.96 6.87
C TYR A 42 -6.01 1.46 6.88
N LEU A 43 -6.49 0.92 5.76
CA LEU A 43 -7.79 0.24 5.67
C LEU A 43 -7.82 -1.15 6.35
N GLU A 44 -6.77 -1.53 7.08
CA GLU A 44 -6.58 -2.84 7.72
C GLU A 44 -6.62 -4.03 6.73
N LYS A 45 -6.47 -3.76 5.43
CA LYS A 45 -6.43 -4.77 4.35
C LYS A 45 -5.01 -5.26 4.11
N TYR A 46 -4.38 -5.81 5.16
CA TYR A 46 -2.96 -6.19 5.14
C TYR A 46 -2.59 -7.17 4.02
N LYS A 47 -3.47 -8.12 3.67
CA LYS A 47 -3.24 -9.06 2.57
C LYS A 47 -3.07 -8.34 1.22
N LYS A 48 -3.93 -7.35 0.96
CA LYS A 48 -3.85 -6.52 -0.26
C LYS A 48 -2.64 -5.57 -0.21
N ALA A 49 -2.33 -5.03 0.97
CA ALA A 49 -1.14 -4.22 1.18
C ALA A 49 0.13 -5.01 0.87
N HIS A 50 0.21 -6.27 1.31
CA HIS A 50 1.32 -7.16 1.05
C HIS A 50 1.48 -7.47 -0.45
N VAL A 51 0.40 -7.70 -1.19
CA VAL A 51 0.48 -7.89 -2.65
C VAL A 51 0.99 -6.63 -3.34
N ALA A 52 0.44 -5.46 -2.98
CA ALA A 52 0.84 -4.18 -3.58
C ALA A 52 2.31 -3.84 -3.28
N ILE A 53 2.79 -4.08 -2.06
CA ILE A 53 4.17 -3.77 -1.71
C ILE A 53 5.16 -4.72 -2.41
N ASN A 54 4.77 -5.98 -2.67
CA ASN A 54 5.61 -6.88 -3.48
C ASN A 54 5.74 -6.37 -4.92
N LYS A 55 4.68 -5.83 -5.52
CA LYS A 55 4.78 -5.17 -6.83
C LYS A 55 5.69 -3.93 -6.79
N ALA A 56 5.62 -3.14 -5.73
CA ALA A 56 6.56 -2.03 -5.54
C ALA A 56 8.02 -2.51 -5.51
N MET A 57 8.28 -3.70 -4.96
CA MET A 57 9.64 -4.26 -4.92
C MET A 57 10.20 -4.65 -6.28
N GLU A 58 9.37 -4.85 -7.30
CA GLU A 58 9.80 -5.13 -8.67
C GLU A 58 10.60 -3.94 -9.22
N ASP A 59 10.15 -2.71 -8.94
CA ASP A 59 10.83 -1.48 -9.31
C ASP A 59 12.10 -1.26 -8.45
N PRO A 60 13.31 -1.28 -9.05
CA PRO A 60 14.57 -1.09 -8.34
C PRO A 60 14.64 0.22 -7.53
N LYS A 61 14.00 1.29 -8.03
CA LYS A 61 14.04 2.61 -7.39
C LYS A 61 13.27 2.63 -6.07
N SER A 62 12.19 1.84 -5.98
CA SER A 62 11.35 1.79 -4.78
C SER A 62 11.58 0.55 -3.92
N ARG A 63 12.31 -0.45 -4.43
CA ARG A 63 12.62 -1.72 -3.74
C ARG A 63 13.12 -1.57 -2.31
N LYS A 64 14.04 -0.63 -2.05
CA LYS A 64 14.59 -0.41 -0.71
C LYS A 64 13.51 0.04 0.27
N ALA A 65 12.69 1.01 -0.12
CA ALA A 65 11.59 1.51 0.69
C ALA A 65 10.47 0.45 0.84
N ALA A 66 10.13 -0.23 -0.26
CA ALA A 66 9.12 -1.27 -0.29
C ALA A 66 9.47 -2.47 0.61
N LYS A 67 10.75 -2.86 0.69
CA LYS A 67 11.21 -3.92 1.60
C LYS A 67 10.98 -3.55 3.07
N GLY A 68 11.24 -2.31 3.46
CA GLY A 68 10.95 -1.83 4.82
C GLY A 68 9.46 -1.88 5.15
N TRP A 69 8.64 -1.36 4.23
CA TRP A 69 7.18 -1.42 4.33
C TRP A 69 6.62 -2.84 4.38
N LYS A 70 7.17 -3.77 3.59
CA LYS A 70 6.79 -5.19 3.62
C LYS A 70 6.96 -5.78 5.02
N GLY A 71 8.10 -5.55 5.66
CA GLY A 71 8.35 -5.99 7.03
C GLY A 71 7.32 -5.40 8.00
N PHE A 72 7.04 -4.10 7.88
CA PHE A 72 6.06 -3.41 8.72
C PHE A 72 4.63 -3.93 8.54
N ILE A 73 4.20 -4.20 7.30
CA ILE A 73 2.88 -4.77 6.98
C ILE A 73 2.75 -6.17 7.60
N VAL A 74 3.76 -7.03 7.42
CA VAL A 74 3.75 -8.40 7.94
C VAL A 74 3.73 -8.41 9.46
N ASP A 75 4.57 -7.59 10.09
CA ASP A 75 4.64 -7.48 11.55
C ASP A 75 3.32 -6.97 12.13
N THR A 76 2.74 -5.92 11.54
CA THR A 76 1.43 -5.38 11.97
C THR A 76 0.32 -6.40 11.77
N ALA A 77 0.28 -7.08 10.62
CA ALA A 77 -0.72 -8.12 10.36
C ALA A 77 -0.63 -9.24 11.41
N ARG A 78 0.58 -9.68 11.74
CA ARG A 78 0.83 -10.66 12.81
C ARG A 78 0.33 -10.15 14.17
N ARG A 79 0.66 -8.90 14.55
CA ARG A 79 0.19 -8.28 15.81
C ARG A 79 -1.34 -8.21 15.88
N LYS A 80 -1.98 -7.90 14.75
CA LYS A 80 -3.44 -7.83 14.60
C LYS A 80 -4.09 -9.21 14.43
N LYS A 81 -3.32 -10.31 14.44
CA LYS A 81 -3.77 -11.69 14.20
C LYS A 81 -4.46 -11.86 12.83
N VAL A 82 -4.09 -11.06 11.84
CA VAL A 82 -4.59 -11.14 10.45
C VAL A 82 -3.64 -12.02 9.62
N SER A 83 -4.21 -13.05 8.98
CA SER A 83 -3.47 -13.91 8.05
C SER A 83 -3.31 -13.23 6.69
N ILE A 84 -2.09 -13.20 6.16
CA ILE A 84 -1.71 -12.56 4.89
C ILE A 84 -1.02 -13.54 3.95
#